data_AF-A0A1H7BVE6-F1
#
_entry.id   AF-A0A1H7BVE6-F1
#
_cell.length_a   1.000
_cell.length_b   1.000
_cell.length_c   1.000
_cell.angle_alpha   90.00
_cell.angle_beta   90.00
_cell.angle_gamma   90.00
#
_symmetry.space_group_name_H-M   'P 1'
#
loop_
_entity.id
_entity.type
_entity.pdbx_description
1 polymer ?
#
loop_
_entity_poly.entity_id
_entity_poly.type
_entity_poly.pdbx_seq_one_letter_code
_entity_poly.pdbx_strand_id
1 'polypeptide(L)'
;MNTRSFKNPLDKNLPRPIRTGVWASVVSAFMLIGIGLFWVIHPTSAEASFSIVADSDAAIRFAKITAIFKAVGDVLPPIFVLLAIGFHQFRLAGLFHVVTLLLVIVVDMLTWGTYVPQVQPLDVLQHIPFAIPIIVAAYCFLKPIAKTS
;
A
#
# COMPACT_ATOMS: atom_id res chain seq x y z
N MET A 1 28.08 21.03 4.27
CA MET A 1 26.66 20.63 4.42
C MET A 1 26.40 19.55 3.38
N ASN A 2 26.41 18.26 3.76
CA ASN A 2 26.21 17.17 2.79
C ASN A 2 24.76 17.20 2.33
N THR A 3 24.55 17.55 1.07
CA THR A 3 23.23 17.49 0.43
C THR A 3 22.72 16.05 0.51
N ARG A 4 21.48 15.86 0.96
CA ARG A 4 20.78 14.58 0.87
C ARG A 4 20.58 14.27 -0.60
N SER A 5 21.61 13.77 -1.27
CA SER A 5 21.54 13.38 -2.67
C SER A 5 20.72 12.10 -2.79
N PHE A 6 19.81 12.06 -3.75
CA PHE A 6 19.09 10.86 -4.11
C PHE A 6 20.10 9.82 -4.60
N LYS A 7 20.10 8.63 -3.98
CA LYS A 7 21.05 7.56 -4.28
C LYS A 7 20.38 6.53 -5.17
N ASN A 8 21.17 5.83 -6.00
CA ASN A 8 20.66 4.71 -6.77
C ASN A 8 20.14 3.61 -5.81
N PRO A 9 18.82 3.33 -5.80
CA PRO A 9 18.25 2.34 -4.87
C PRO A 9 18.49 0.90 -5.33
N LEU A 10 18.99 0.70 -6.56
CA LEU A 10 19.33 -0.60 -7.15
C LEU A 10 20.84 -0.85 -7.22
N ASP A 11 21.63 -0.14 -6.41
CA ASP A 11 23.07 -0.37 -6.33
C ASP A 11 23.36 -1.86 -6.04
N LYS A 12 24.19 -2.47 -6.90
CA LYS A 12 24.57 -3.88 -6.81
C LYS A 12 25.34 -4.20 -5.53
N ASN A 13 25.93 -3.18 -4.90
CA ASN A 13 26.66 -3.28 -3.64
C ASN A 13 25.74 -3.40 -2.41
N LEU A 14 24.43 -3.18 -2.56
CA LEU A 14 23.50 -3.35 -1.45
C LEU A 14 23.37 -4.83 -1.04
N PRO A 15 23.22 -5.11 0.27
CA PRO A 15 22.96 -6.46 0.76
C PRO A 15 21.77 -7.09 0.04
N ARG A 16 21.84 -8.40 -0.25
CA ARG A 16 20.76 -9.15 -0.92
C ARG A 16 19.37 -8.89 -0.30
N PRO A 17 19.18 -8.90 1.04
CA PRO A 17 17.89 -8.60 1.64
C PRO A 17 17.36 -7.21 1.27
N ILE A 18 18.22 -6.19 1.30
CA ILE A 18 17.83 -4.81 0.94
C ILE A 18 17.41 -4.73 -0.52
N ARG A 19 18.14 -5.38 -1.43
CA ARG A 19 17.76 -5.44 -2.85
C ARG A 19 16.42 -6.12 -3.07
N THR A 20 16.18 -7.25 -2.39
CA THR A 20 14.87 -7.93 -2.42
C THR A 20 13.76 -7.01 -1.89
N GLY A 21 14.01 -6.30 -0.80
CA GLY A 21 13.06 -5.33 -0.24
C GLY A 21 12.75 -4.18 -1.19
N VAL A 22 13.75 -3.66 -1.91
CA VAL A 22 13.55 -2.61 -2.93
C VAL A 22 12.68 -3.13 -4.08
N TRP A 23 12.96 -4.33 -4.61
CA TRP A 23 12.12 -4.91 -5.67
C TRP A 23 10.68 -5.16 -5.21
N ALA A 24 10.50 -5.72 -4.01
CA ALA A 24 9.17 -5.91 -3.43
C ALA A 24 8.44 -4.58 -3.20
N SER A 25 9.17 -3.51 -2.86
CA SER A 25 8.61 -2.16 -2.73
C SER A 25 8.16 -1.58 -4.06
N VAL A 26 8.91 -1.81 -5.14
CA VAL A 26 8.54 -1.38 -6.49
C VAL A 26 7.29 -2.12 -6.95
N VAL A 27 7.23 -3.44 -6.78
CA VAL A 27 6.06 -4.26 -7.16
C VAL A 27 4.82 -3.81 -6.38
N SER A 28 4.91 -3.68 -5.06
CA SER A 28 3.78 -3.21 -4.23
C SER A 28 3.34 -1.79 -4.60
N ALA A 29 4.27 -0.88 -4.93
CA ALA A 29 3.93 0.46 -5.39
C ALA A 29 3.13 0.45 -6.70
N PHE A 30 3.54 -0.35 -7.68
CA PHE A 30 2.77 -0.49 -8.94
C PHE A 30 1.36 -1.02 -8.68
N MET A 31 1.21 -2.02 -7.80
CA MET A 31 -0.08 -2.58 -7.45
C MET A 31 -0.98 -1.54 -6.76
N LEU A 32 -0.49 -0.88 -5.71
CA LEU A 32 -1.27 0.09 -4.94
C LEU A 32 -1.64 1.33 -5.78
N ILE A 33 -0.72 1.86 -6.58
CA ILE A 33 -1.01 2.97 -7.48
C ILE A 33 -2.03 2.54 -8.54
N GLY A 34 -1.92 1.33 -9.08
CA GLY A 34 -2.90 0.78 -10.01
C GLY A 34 -4.31 0.69 -9.40
N ILE A 35 -4.42 0.22 -8.16
CA ILE A 35 -5.69 0.16 -7.41
C ILE A 35 -6.23 1.57 -7.17
N GLY A 36 -5.39 2.52 -6.74
CA GLY A 36 -5.81 3.91 -6.54
C GLY A 36 -6.32 4.57 -7.83
N LEU A 37 -5.63 4.36 -8.96
CA LEU A 37 -6.08 4.84 -10.27
C LEU A 37 -7.38 4.17 -10.70
N PHE A 38 -7.55 2.87 -10.45
CA PHE A 38 -8.77 2.14 -10.76
C PHE A 38 -9.99 2.78 -10.08
N TRP A 39 -9.89 3.12 -8.79
CA TRP A 39 -10.98 3.78 -8.05
C TRP A 39 -11.34 5.17 -8.57
N VAL A 40 -10.35 5.91 -9.09
CA VAL A 40 -10.59 7.24 -9.68
C VAL A 40 -11.22 7.14 -11.06
N ILE A 41 -10.79 6.18 -11.88
CA ILE A 41 -11.27 5.99 -13.26
C ILE A 41 -12.65 5.33 -13.29
N HIS A 42 -12.91 4.41 -12.35
CA HIS A 42 -14.16 3.64 -12.27
C HIS A 42 -14.91 3.94 -10.96
N PRO A 43 -15.40 5.18 -10.77
CA PRO A 43 -16.08 5.56 -9.53
C PRO A 43 -17.37 4.76 -9.29
N THR A 44 -18.00 4.26 -10.35
CA THR A 44 -19.18 3.38 -10.26
C THR A 44 -18.88 2.05 -9.57
N SER A 45 -17.65 1.54 -9.71
CA SER A 45 -17.20 0.35 -8.95
C SER A 45 -17.09 0.66 -7.47
N ALA A 46 -16.73 1.90 -7.08
CA ALA A 46 -16.72 2.31 -5.68
C ALA A 46 -18.14 2.50 -5.12
N GLU A 47 -19.04 3.08 -5.92
CA GLU A 47 -20.46 3.23 -5.56
C GLU A 47 -21.11 1.87 -5.28
N ALA A 48 -20.82 0.87 -6.10
CA ALA A 48 -21.28 -0.51 -5.89
C ALA A 48 -20.62 -1.20 -4.68
N SER A 49 -19.37 -0.84 -4.35
CA SER A 49 -18.62 -1.45 -3.23
C SER A 49 -18.97 -0.86 -1.86
N PHE A 50 -19.50 0.37 -1.81
CA PHE A 50 -19.76 1.10 -0.57
C PHE A 50 -21.23 1.43 -0.28
N SER A 51 -22.17 1.03 -1.16
CA SER A 51 -23.60 1.24 -0.93
C SER A 51 -24.27 0.01 -0.31
N ILE A 52 -24.45 0.02 1.02
CA ILE A 52 -25.22 -1.02 1.73
C ILE A 52 -26.71 -0.98 1.30
N VAL A 53 -27.21 0.21 0.95
CA VAL A 53 -28.54 0.46 0.37
C VAL A 53 -28.45 1.76 -0.45
N ALA A 54 -28.44 1.66 -1.78
CA ALA A 54 -28.27 2.80 -2.70
C ALA A 54 -29.56 3.65 -2.85
N ASP A 55 -30.32 3.87 -1.77
CA ASP A 55 -31.64 4.49 -1.87
C ASP A 55 -31.63 6.02 -1.68
N SER A 56 -30.47 6.62 -1.39
CA SER A 56 -30.36 8.08 -1.25
C SER A 56 -29.15 8.69 -1.97
N ASP A 57 -29.35 9.85 -2.60
CA ASP A 57 -28.29 10.66 -3.22
C ASP A 57 -27.12 10.96 -2.27
N ALA A 58 -27.39 11.01 -0.96
CA ALA A 58 -26.39 11.21 0.07
C ALA A 58 -25.40 10.04 0.17
N ALA A 59 -25.91 8.80 0.09
CA ALA A 59 -25.07 7.59 0.14
C ALA A 59 -24.16 7.50 -1.09
N ILE A 60 -24.67 7.84 -2.28
CA ILE A 60 -23.88 7.87 -3.52
C ILE A 60 -22.75 8.92 -3.43
N ARG A 61 -23.05 10.12 -2.93
CA ARG A 61 -22.04 11.18 -2.73
C ARG A 61 -20.99 10.79 -1.71
N PHE A 62 -21.40 10.13 -0.62
CA PHE A 62 -20.47 9.65 0.40
C PHE A 62 -19.54 8.56 -0.15
N ALA A 63 -20.07 7.59 -0.91
CA ALA A 63 -19.27 6.55 -1.56
C ALA A 63 -18.19 7.14 -2.48
N LYS A 64 -18.52 8.17 -3.28
CA LYS A 64 -17.55 8.88 -4.12
C LYS A 64 -16.42 9.55 -3.32
N ILE A 65 -16.77 10.21 -2.21
CA ILE A 65 -15.78 10.86 -1.34
C ILE A 65 -14.86 9.80 -0.71
N THR A 66 -15.43 8.71 -0.19
CA THR A 66 -14.68 7.59 0.37
C THR A 66 -13.74 6.95 -0.65
N ALA A 67 -14.19 6.79 -1.91
CA ALA A 67 -13.36 6.29 -3.00
C ALA A 67 -12.13 7.17 -3.27
N ILE A 68 -12.28 8.50 -3.22
CA ILE A 68 -11.18 9.44 -3.41
C ILE A 68 -10.19 9.35 -2.24
N PHE A 69 -10.68 9.33 -1.00
CA PHE A 69 -9.82 9.16 0.17
C PHE A 69 -9.07 7.83 0.15
N LYS A 70 -9.74 6.76 -0.30
CA LYS A 70 -9.14 5.44 -0.51
C LYS A 70 -8.04 5.49 -1.56
N ALA A 71 -8.30 6.10 -2.72
CA ALA A 71 -7.30 6.27 -3.78
C ALA A 71 -6.07 7.05 -3.29
N VAL A 72 -6.27 8.11 -2.51
CA VAL A 72 -5.16 8.85 -1.88
C VAL A 72 -4.41 7.95 -0.89
N GLY A 73 -5.13 7.18 -0.08
CA GLY A 73 -4.58 6.21 0.86
C GLY A 73 -3.80 5.08 0.19
N ASP A 74 -4.12 4.72 -1.04
CA ASP A 74 -3.38 3.70 -1.80
C ASP A 74 -2.15 4.30 -2.52
N VAL A 75 -2.21 5.55 -2.99
CA VAL A 75 -1.12 6.18 -3.76
C VAL A 75 -0.07 6.83 -2.86
N LEU A 76 -0.47 7.43 -1.73
CA LEU A 76 0.43 8.23 -0.90
C LEU A 76 1.49 7.39 -0.15
N PRO A 77 1.16 6.26 0.48
CA PRO A 77 2.16 5.42 1.16
C PRO A 77 3.29 4.90 0.25
N PRO A 78 3.03 4.37 -0.97
CA PRO A 78 4.12 3.92 -1.83
C PRO A 78 5.03 5.07 -2.28
N ILE A 79 4.52 6.31 -2.43
CA ILE A 79 5.37 7.48 -2.69
C ILE A 79 6.36 7.70 -1.54
N PHE A 80 5.90 7.69 -0.29
CA PHE A 80 6.78 7.85 0.87
C PHE A 80 7.79 6.71 1.02
N VAL A 81 7.39 5.47 0.73
CA VAL A 81 8.28 4.32 0.68
C VAL A 81 9.39 4.53 -0.36
N LEU A 82 9.03 4.88 -1.60
CA LEU A 82 9.99 5.07 -2.69
C LEU A 82 10.94 6.24 -2.42
N LEU A 83 10.46 7.33 -1.81
CA LEU A 83 11.29 8.43 -1.36
C LEU A 83 12.29 8.00 -0.28
N ALA A 84 11.83 7.28 0.76
CA ALA A 84 12.70 6.77 1.81
C ALA A 84 13.79 5.84 1.25
N ILE A 85 13.43 4.99 0.28
CA ILE A 85 14.37 4.14 -0.46
C ILE A 85 15.37 4.98 -1.26
N GLY A 86 14.92 6.03 -1.94
CA GLY A 86 15.78 6.95 -2.69
C GLY A 86 16.81 7.68 -1.83
N PHE A 87 16.49 7.94 -0.55
CA PHE A 87 17.42 8.47 0.44
C PHE A 87 18.21 7.38 1.20
N HIS A 88 18.12 6.10 0.79
CA HIS A 88 18.71 4.93 1.46
C HIS A 88 18.29 4.78 2.93
N GLN A 89 17.14 5.33 3.32
CA GLN A 89 16.55 5.20 4.65
C GLN A 89 15.73 3.90 4.73
N PHE A 90 16.39 2.76 4.54
CA PHE A 90 15.70 1.47 4.40
C PHE A 90 14.86 1.09 5.63
N ARG A 91 15.35 1.34 6.85
CA ARG A 91 14.55 1.08 8.07
C ARG A 91 13.28 1.93 8.11
N LEU A 92 13.35 3.20 7.68
CA LEU A 92 12.17 4.07 7.59
C LEU A 92 11.19 3.54 6.52
N ALA A 93 11.71 3.13 5.36
CA ALA A 93 10.89 2.48 4.33
C ALA A 93 10.20 1.21 4.84
N GLY A 94 10.90 0.40 5.66
CA GLY A 94 10.33 -0.76 6.33
C GLY A 94 9.20 -0.41 7.31
N LEU A 95 9.37 0.66 8.10
CA LEU A 95 8.31 1.16 8.98
C LEU A 95 7.12 1.69 8.18
N PHE A 96 7.35 2.40 7.08
CA PHE A 96 6.26 2.81 6.19
C PHE A 96 5.50 1.61 5.65
N HIS A 97 6.16 0.53 5.22
CA HIS A 97 5.47 -0.70 4.81
C HIS A 97 4.63 -1.32 5.93
N VAL A 98 5.11 -1.34 7.17
CA VAL A 98 4.31 -1.84 8.32
C VAL A 98 3.07 -0.98 8.54
N VAL A 99 3.22 0.34 8.48
CA VAL A 99 2.08 1.27 8.60
C VAL A 99 1.10 1.08 7.45
N THR A 100 1.57 0.97 6.20
CA THR A 100 0.74 0.67 5.04
C THR A 100 -0.01 -0.65 5.21
N LEU A 101 0.67 -1.69 5.70
CA LEU A 101 0.06 -2.99 5.94
C LEU A 101 -1.07 -2.89 6.98
N LEU A 102 -0.87 -2.15 8.07
CA LEU A 102 -1.90 -1.91 9.08
C LEU A 102 -3.07 -1.10 8.51
N LEU A 103 -2.80 -0.02 7.78
CA LEU A 103 -3.86 0.80 7.18
C LEU A 103 -4.66 0.01 6.14
N VAL A 104 -3.98 -0.71 5.25
CA VAL A 104 -4.65 -1.43 4.16
C VAL A 104 -5.27 -2.75 4.64
N ILE A 105 -4.68 -3.51 5.56
CA ILE A 105 -5.33 -4.75 6.03
C ILE A 105 -6.39 -4.45 7.07
N VAL A 106 -6.13 -3.55 8.02
CA VAL A 106 -7.04 -3.33 9.15
C VAL A 106 -8.10 -2.30 8.77
N VAL A 107 -7.70 -1.09 8.38
CA VAL A 107 -8.68 -0.02 8.17
C VAL A 107 -9.49 -0.27 6.91
N ASP A 108 -8.85 -0.63 5.80
CA ASP A 108 -9.56 -0.87 4.54
C ASP A 108 -10.49 -2.08 4.62
N MET A 109 -10.03 -3.24 5.10
CA MET A 109 -10.87 -4.44 5.15
C MET A 109 -11.99 -4.33 6.16
N LEU A 110 -11.78 -3.67 7.30
CA LEU A 110 -12.86 -3.41 8.25
C LEU A 110 -13.87 -2.45 7.66
N THR A 111 -13.40 -1.36 7.03
CA THR A 111 -14.28 -0.39 6.38
C THR A 111 -15.08 -1.07 5.28
N TRP A 112 -14.42 -1.69 4.30
CA TRP A 112 -15.06 -2.45 3.23
C TRP A 112 -16.03 -3.52 3.75
N GLY A 113 -15.62 -4.31 4.75
CA GLY A 113 -16.46 -5.34 5.37
C GLY A 113 -17.70 -4.80 6.08
N THR A 114 -17.69 -3.53 6.52
CA THR A 114 -18.91 -2.87 7.03
C THR A 114 -19.86 -2.42 5.93
N TYR A 115 -19.38 -2.25 4.69
CA TYR A 115 -20.19 -1.77 3.56
C TYR A 115 -20.64 -2.85 2.57
N VAL A 116 -20.01 -4.02 2.55
CA VAL A 116 -20.41 -5.11 1.65
C VAL A 116 -21.34 -6.10 2.35
N PRO A 117 -22.61 -6.21 1.92
CA PRO A 117 -23.50 -7.24 2.44
C PRO A 117 -23.02 -8.62 1.99
N GLN A 118 -22.99 -9.58 2.91
CA GLN A 118 -22.65 -11.00 2.64
C GLN A 118 -21.23 -11.25 2.12
N VAL A 119 -20.22 -10.61 2.73
CA VAL A 119 -18.79 -10.88 2.47
C VAL A 119 -18.51 -12.39 2.42
N GLN A 120 -18.00 -12.86 1.28
CA GLN A 120 -17.54 -14.23 1.13
C GLN A 120 -16.04 -14.32 1.47
N PRO A 121 -15.56 -15.46 1.99
CA PRO A 121 -14.13 -15.67 2.24
C PRO A 121 -13.24 -15.44 1.00
N LEU A 122 -13.79 -15.68 -0.20
CA LEU A 122 -13.09 -15.44 -1.46
C LEU A 122 -12.81 -13.96 -1.70
N ASP A 123 -13.73 -13.07 -1.30
CA ASP A 123 -13.57 -11.62 -1.46
C ASP A 123 -12.41 -11.11 -0.60
N VAL A 124 -12.28 -11.63 0.62
CA VAL A 124 -11.14 -11.33 1.51
C VAL A 124 -9.83 -11.87 0.93
N LEU A 125 -9.86 -13.09 0.35
CA LEU A 125 -8.68 -13.72 -0.23
C LEU A 125 -8.09 -12.92 -1.40
N GLN A 126 -8.94 -12.26 -2.19
CA GLN A 126 -8.51 -11.41 -3.31
C GLN A 126 -7.71 -10.16 -2.86
N HIS A 127 -7.77 -9.79 -1.59
CA HIS A 127 -7.01 -8.69 -1.01
C HIS A 127 -5.64 -9.12 -0.45
N ILE A 128 -5.34 -10.41 -0.38
CA ILE A 128 -4.06 -10.93 0.12
C ILE A 128 -2.87 -10.74 -0.85
N PRO A 129 -3.02 -10.85 -2.19
CA PRO A 129 -1.88 -10.80 -3.11
C PRO A 129 -1.02 -9.53 -3.02
N PHE A 130 -1.63 -8.35 -2.80
CA PHE A 130 -0.86 -7.10 -2.69
C PHE A 130 -0.16 -6.96 -1.32
N ALA A 131 -0.63 -7.64 -0.28
CA ALA A 131 -0.01 -7.61 1.05
C ALA A 131 1.32 -8.36 1.09
N ILE A 132 1.48 -9.41 0.26
CA ILE A 132 2.69 -10.23 0.20
C ILE A 132 3.95 -9.38 -0.08
N PRO A 133 4.04 -8.58 -1.17
CA PRO A 133 5.23 -7.77 -1.42
C PRO A 133 5.49 -6.72 -0.33
N ILE A 134 4.45 -6.18 0.32
CA ILE A 134 4.57 -5.24 1.44
C ILE A 134 5.22 -5.93 2.65
N ILE A 135 4.74 -7.13 3.01
CA ILE A 135 5.29 -7.94 4.11
C ILE A 135 6.75 -8.30 3.83
N VAL A 136 7.06 -8.75 2.61
CA VAL A 136 8.43 -9.09 2.21
C VAL A 136 9.34 -7.86 2.33
N ALA A 137 8.91 -6.70 1.84
CA ALA A 137 9.69 -5.47 1.93
C ALA A 137 9.92 -5.03 3.38
N ALA A 138 8.87 -5.03 4.21
CA ALA A 138 8.95 -4.73 5.64
C ALA A 138 9.96 -5.65 6.34
N TYR A 139 9.84 -6.97 6.14
CA TYR A 139 10.76 -7.94 6.71
C TYR A 139 12.20 -7.69 6.27
N CYS A 140 12.44 -7.53 4.97
CA CYS A 140 13.77 -7.32 4.41
C CYS A 140 14.46 -6.05 4.93
N PHE A 141 13.69 -4.98 5.17
CA PHE A 141 14.23 -3.70 5.65
C PHE A 141 14.38 -3.60 7.16
N LEU A 142 13.54 -4.30 7.92
CA LEU A 142 13.55 -4.26 9.39
C LEU A 142 14.38 -5.38 10.02
N LYS A 143 14.67 -6.45 9.27
CA LYS A 143 15.54 -7.52 9.74
C LYS A 143 16.89 -6.95 10.17
N PRO A 144 17.36 -7.24 11.40
CA PRO A 144 18.71 -6.89 11.82
C PRO A 144 19.71 -7.52 10.86
N ILE A 145 20.56 -6.69 10.24
CA ILE A 145 21.71 -7.19 9.50
C ILE A 145 22.69 -7.67 10.57
N ALA A 146 22.91 -8.98 10.64
CA ALA A 146 23.96 -9.53 11.50
C ALA A 146 25.27 -8.84 11.12
N LYS A 147 25.89 -8.15 12.08
CA LYS A 147 27.28 -7.74 11.91
C LYS A 147 28.07 -9.04 11.83
N THR A 148 28.53 -9.40 10.64
CA THR A 148 29.66 -10.32 10.53
C THR A 148 30.83 -9.60 11.20
N SER A 149 31.15 -10.03 12.42
CA SER A 149 32.38 -9.69 13.13
C SER A 149 33.59 -10.10 12.30
#